data_AF-A0A8S1ZZH4-F1
#
_entry.id   AF-A0A8S1ZZH4-F1
#
_cell.length_a   1.000
_cell.length_b   1.000
_cell.length_c   1.000
_cell.angle_alpha   90.00
_cell.angle_beta   90.00
_cell.angle_gamma   90.00
#
_symmetry.space_group_name_H-M   'P 1'
#
loop_
_entity.id
_entity.type
_entity.pdbx_description
1 polymer ?
#
loop_
_entity_poly.entity_id
_entity_poly.type
_entity_poly.pdbx_seq_one_letter_code
_entity_poly.pdbx_strand_id
1 'polypeptide(L)'
;MGNASENFDIEDLMSYGDDLINLLDVRNGFDVISQSFEQFQALNFACDEDFNQIQGSIEDCKKKLDVCKKKTEEAYSDVAAEDEIELVADEFKDLNAQLISIDEHKQSTKRKERDGLRAEKKLSMYASVTKVIPDIDGPSKISGYMVDREKRVIEKFQFETNKMTAYETCNSIWSIINKQ
;
A
#
# COMPACT_ATOMS: atom_id res chain seq x y z
N MET A 1 -18.05 40.15 -81.00
CA MET A 1 -19.45 40.46 -81.38
C MET A 1 -20.02 39.21 -82.00
N GLY A 2 -20.88 38.49 -81.28
CA GLY A 2 -21.49 37.24 -81.73
C GLY A 2 -22.55 36.84 -80.72
N ASN A 3 -23.74 37.44 -80.85
CA ASN A 3 -24.88 37.11 -80.00
C ASN A 3 -25.64 35.96 -80.67
N ALA A 4 -25.43 34.74 -80.21
CA ALA A 4 -26.29 33.61 -80.51
C ALA A 4 -27.48 33.65 -79.53
N SER A 5 -28.53 34.36 -79.91
CA SER A 5 -29.86 34.21 -79.31
C SER A 5 -30.57 33.15 -80.14
N GLU A 6 -30.46 31.88 -79.74
CA GLU A 6 -31.40 30.85 -80.20
C GLU A 6 -32.80 31.26 -79.73
N ASN A 7 -33.61 31.78 -80.64
CA ASN A 7 -35.01 32.02 -80.38
C ASN A 7 -35.68 30.67 -80.20
N PHE A 8 -36.07 30.35 -78.96
CA PHE A 8 -36.85 29.16 -78.64
C PHE A 8 -38.21 29.25 -79.34
N ASP A 9 -38.57 28.25 -80.15
CA ASP A 9 -39.84 28.23 -80.84
C ASP A 9 -40.98 28.05 -79.83
N ILE A 10 -41.97 28.94 -79.91
CA ILE A 10 -43.15 28.91 -79.02
C ILE A 10 -44.00 27.68 -79.35
N GLU A 11 -44.01 27.24 -80.61
CA GLU A 11 -44.74 26.06 -81.04
C GLU A 11 -44.14 24.78 -80.45
N ASP A 12 -42.81 24.68 -80.40
CA ASP A 12 -42.10 23.61 -79.70
C ASP A 12 -42.42 23.61 -78.19
N LEU A 13 -42.43 24.79 -77.54
CA LEU A 13 -42.79 24.93 -76.12
C LEU A 13 -44.20 24.40 -75.83
N MET A 14 -45.16 24.75 -76.68
CA MET A 14 -46.55 24.29 -76.54
C MET A 14 -46.65 22.78 -76.79
N SER A 15 -45.94 22.25 -77.79
CA SER A 15 -45.87 20.81 -78.05
C SER A 15 -45.37 20.03 -76.83
N TYR A 16 -44.33 20.51 -76.15
CA TYR A 16 -43.85 19.86 -74.91
C TYR A 16 -44.89 19.92 -73.78
N GLY A 17 -45.68 21.00 -73.71
CA GLY A 17 -46.78 21.13 -72.76
C GLY A 17 -47.89 20.11 -73.01
N ASP A 18 -48.30 19.95 -74.27
CA ASP A 18 -49.30 18.98 -74.68
C ASP A 18 -48.81 17.54 -74.45
N ASP A 19 -47.54 17.24 -74.75
CA ASP A 19 -46.91 15.95 -74.46
C ASP A 19 -46.93 15.63 -72.96
N LEU A 20 -46.64 16.62 -72.10
CA LEU A 20 -46.68 16.47 -70.65
C LEU A 20 -48.10 16.21 -70.15
N ILE A 21 -49.09 16.96 -70.64
CA ILE A 21 -50.51 16.79 -70.29
C ILE A 21 -50.98 15.39 -70.71
N ASN A 22 -50.71 15.00 -71.96
CA ASN A 22 -51.06 13.68 -72.47
C ASN A 22 -50.39 12.54 -71.70
N LEU A 23 -49.11 12.70 -71.33
CA LEU A 23 -48.38 11.72 -70.54
C LEU A 23 -48.95 11.56 -69.12
N LEU A 24 -49.42 12.67 -68.52
CA LEU A 24 -50.08 12.66 -67.22
C LEU A 24 -51.49 12.08 -67.31
N ASP A 25 -52.25 12.32 -68.37
CA ASP A 25 -53.60 11.79 -68.55
C ASP A 25 -53.60 10.28 -68.88
N VAL A 26 -52.69 9.81 -69.75
CA VAL A 26 -52.63 8.40 -70.19
C VAL A 26 -52.35 7.42 -69.03
N ARG A 27 -51.73 7.89 -67.94
CA ARG A 27 -51.27 7.04 -66.84
C ARG A 27 -51.93 7.34 -65.49
N ASN A 28 -52.99 8.15 -65.44
CA ASN A 28 -53.49 8.74 -64.19
C ASN A 28 -52.35 9.39 -63.38
N GLY A 29 -51.39 10.03 -64.07
CA GLY A 29 -50.18 10.60 -63.48
C GLY A 29 -50.49 11.64 -62.41
N PHE A 30 -51.57 12.41 -62.57
CA PHE A 30 -52.01 13.35 -61.55
C PHE A 30 -52.42 12.66 -60.24
N ASP A 31 -53.20 11.58 -60.31
CA ASP A 31 -53.60 10.80 -59.12
C ASP A 31 -52.38 10.18 -58.44
N VAL A 32 -51.44 9.63 -59.23
CA VAL A 32 -50.19 9.05 -58.71
C VAL A 32 -49.33 10.10 -58.02
N ILE A 33 -49.23 11.31 -58.60
CA ILE A 33 -48.49 12.43 -58.00
C ILE A 33 -49.17 12.90 -56.70
N SER A 34 -50.51 13.06 -56.70
CA SER A 34 -51.26 13.44 -55.51
C SER A 34 -51.09 12.42 -54.38
N GLN A 35 -51.21 11.12 -54.69
CA GLN A 35 -50.96 10.05 -53.74
C GLN A 35 -49.53 10.05 -53.22
N SER A 36 -48.54 10.26 -54.09
CA SER A 36 -47.13 10.35 -53.69
C SER A 36 -46.86 11.55 -52.78
N PHE A 37 -47.55 12.67 -53.01
CA PHE A 37 -47.47 13.86 -52.16
C PHE A 37 -48.07 13.61 -50.78
N GLU A 38 -49.24 12.98 -50.69
CA GLU A 38 -49.86 12.59 -49.42
C GLU A 38 -48.97 11.62 -48.63
N GLN A 39 -48.38 10.62 -49.31
CA GLN A 39 -47.42 9.69 -48.70
C GLN A 39 -46.19 10.42 -48.18
N PHE A 40 -45.65 11.38 -48.93
CA PHE A 40 -44.52 12.19 -48.51
C PHE A 40 -44.87 13.02 -47.27
N GLN A 41 -46.05 13.62 -47.24
CA GLN A 41 -46.51 14.41 -46.09
C GLN A 41 -46.67 13.52 -44.84
N ALA A 42 -47.27 12.34 -44.97
CA ALA A 42 -47.40 11.38 -43.88
C ALA A 42 -46.04 10.90 -43.36
N LEU A 43 -45.10 10.60 -44.27
CA LEU A 43 -43.73 10.24 -43.92
C LEU A 43 -43.03 11.38 -43.18
N ASN A 44 -43.21 12.62 -43.62
CA ASN A 44 -42.61 13.77 -42.96
C ASN A 44 -43.11 13.94 -41.52
N PHE A 45 -44.42 13.79 -41.29
CA PHE A 45 -44.99 13.81 -39.94
C PHE A 45 -44.45 12.68 -39.05
N ALA A 46 -44.31 11.47 -39.60
CA ALA A 46 -43.72 10.35 -38.87
C ALA A 46 -42.25 10.60 -38.51
N CYS A 47 -41.46 11.13 -39.44
CA CYS A 47 -40.06 11.52 -39.20
C CYS A 47 -39.93 12.60 -38.11
N ASP A 48 -40.83 13.59 -38.09
CA ASP A 48 -40.85 14.62 -37.06
C ASP A 48 -41.19 14.04 -35.68
N GLU A 49 -42.14 13.11 -35.60
CA GLU A 49 -42.49 12.42 -34.36
C GLU A 49 -41.32 11.58 -33.82
N ASP A 50 -40.70 10.78 -34.70
CA ASP A 50 -39.52 9.97 -34.37
C ASP A 50 -38.34 10.85 -33.90
N PHE A 51 -38.09 11.98 -34.58
CA PHE A 51 -37.05 12.93 -34.20
C PHE A 51 -37.27 13.47 -32.79
N ASN A 52 -38.50 13.91 -32.49
CA ASN A 52 -38.86 14.42 -31.17
C ASN A 52 -38.74 13.34 -30.09
N GLN A 53 -39.13 12.10 -30.39
CA GLN A 53 -38.99 10.97 -29.48
C GLN A 53 -37.53 10.65 -29.16
N ILE A 54 -36.67 10.61 -30.18
CA ILE A 54 -35.22 10.39 -30.02
C ILE A 54 -34.61 11.54 -29.21
N GLN A 55 -34.97 12.79 -29.53
CA GLN A 55 -34.48 13.95 -28.79
C GLN A 55 -34.86 13.89 -27.31
N GLY A 56 -36.11 13.51 -26.98
CA GLY A 56 -36.55 13.29 -25.61
C GLY A 56 -35.75 12.19 -24.90
N SER A 57 -35.52 11.07 -25.60
CA SER A 57 -34.73 9.94 -25.06
C SER A 57 -33.27 10.33 -24.79
N ILE A 58 -32.66 11.14 -25.66
CA ILE A 58 -31.30 11.67 -25.47
C ILE A 58 -31.24 12.54 -24.22
N GLU A 59 -32.22 13.41 -24.04
CA GLU A 59 -32.27 14.32 -22.88
C GLU A 59 -32.44 13.54 -21.57
N ASP A 60 -33.25 12.50 -21.55
CA ASP A 60 -33.41 11.62 -20.38
C ASP A 60 -32.15 10.80 -20.10
N CYS A 61 -31.44 10.32 -21.13
CA CYS A 61 -30.14 9.68 -20.98
C CYS A 61 -29.11 10.63 -20.37
N LYS A 62 -29.06 11.89 -20.80
CA LYS A 62 -28.16 12.90 -20.21
C LYS A 62 -28.46 13.12 -18.72
N LYS A 63 -29.73 13.32 -18.36
CA LYS A 63 -30.12 13.47 -16.95
C LYS A 63 -29.70 12.27 -16.10
N LYS A 64 -29.91 11.04 -16.60
CA LYS A 64 -29.46 9.82 -15.91
C LYS A 64 -27.95 9.76 -15.74
N LEU A 65 -27.20 10.18 -16.76
CA LEU A 65 -25.74 10.25 -16.71
C LEU A 65 -25.25 11.25 -15.65
N ASP A 66 -25.86 12.42 -15.55
CA ASP A 66 -25.51 13.42 -14.53
C ASP A 66 -25.80 12.92 -13.11
N VAL A 67 -26.93 12.24 -12.91
CA VAL A 67 -27.25 11.61 -11.62
C VAL A 67 -26.22 10.53 -11.27
N CYS A 68 -25.84 9.68 -12.22
CA CYS A 68 -24.80 8.66 -12.01
C CYS A 68 -23.46 9.29 -11.67
N LYS A 69 -23.05 10.35 -12.37
CA LYS A 69 -21.81 11.08 -12.12
C LYS A 69 -21.76 11.67 -10.71
N LYS A 70 -22.84 12.33 -10.28
CA LYS A 70 -22.94 12.87 -8.92
C LYS A 70 -22.86 11.78 -7.86
N LYS A 71 -23.55 10.65 -8.06
CA LYS A 71 -23.47 9.49 -7.16
C LYS A 71 -22.07 8.90 -7.07
N THR A 72 -21.32 8.86 -8.18
CA THR A 72 -19.93 8.41 -8.14
C THR A 72 -19.04 9.39 -7.38
N GLU A 73 -19.18 10.70 -7.62
CA GLU A 73 -18.42 11.72 -6.90
C GLU A 73 -18.72 11.71 -5.39
N GLU A 74 -19.98 11.54 -5.01
CA GLU A 74 -20.40 11.36 -3.61
C GLU A 74 -19.83 10.06 -3.01
N ALA A 75 -19.88 8.94 -3.73
CA ALA A 75 -19.30 7.68 -3.25
C ALA A 75 -17.77 7.72 -3.11
N TYR A 76 -17.06 8.48 -3.95
CA TYR A 76 -15.63 8.75 -3.80
C TYR A 76 -15.33 9.69 -2.63
N SER A 77 -16.22 10.64 -2.33
CA SER A 77 -16.08 11.53 -1.16
C SER A 77 -16.47 10.85 0.17
N ASP A 78 -17.33 9.84 0.12
CA ASP A 78 -17.74 8.99 1.27
C ASP A 78 -16.74 7.86 1.53
N VAL A 79 -15.67 7.77 0.73
CA VAL A 79 -14.43 7.10 1.13
C VAL A 79 -13.78 7.97 2.20
N ALA A 80 -14.33 7.91 3.41
CA ALA A 80 -13.69 8.28 4.68
C ALA A 80 -12.44 7.44 4.98
N ALA A 81 -11.87 6.77 3.97
CA ALA A 81 -10.83 5.78 4.11
C ALA A 81 -9.43 6.34 3.87
N GLU A 82 -9.23 7.54 3.30
CA GLU A 82 -7.84 8.01 3.07
C GLU A 82 -7.14 8.37 4.38
N ASP A 83 -7.82 9.11 5.28
CA ASP A 83 -7.31 9.43 6.62
C ASP A 83 -7.22 8.17 7.51
N GLU A 84 -8.19 7.25 7.42
CA GLU A 84 -8.15 5.98 8.16
C GLU A 84 -7.03 5.05 7.66
N ILE A 85 -6.78 5.02 6.35
CA ILE A 85 -5.66 4.26 5.76
C ILE A 85 -4.33 4.88 6.16
N GLU A 86 -4.21 6.21 6.21
CA GLU A 86 -2.99 6.88 6.68
C GLU A 86 -2.71 6.57 8.15
N LEU A 87 -3.73 6.65 9.02
CA LEU A 87 -3.62 6.28 10.43
C LEU A 87 -3.17 4.81 10.61
N VAL A 88 -3.81 3.88 9.88
CA VAL A 88 -3.44 2.46 9.93
C VAL A 88 -2.02 2.22 9.40
N ALA A 89 -1.59 2.95 8.38
CA ALA A 89 -0.23 2.85 7.85
C ALA A 89 0.83 3.32 8.85
N ASP A 90 0.54 4.38 9.62
CA ASP A 90 1.45 4.88 10.65
C ASP A 90 1.51 3.95 11.88
N GLU A 91 0.38 3.40 12.31
CA GLU A 91 0.36 2.34 13.35
C GLU A 91 1.17 1.11 12.90
N PHE A 92 1.05 0.71 11.64
CA PHE A 92 1.83 -0.40 11.09
C PHE A 92 3.33 -0.12 11.11
N LYS A 93 3.76 1.10 10.75
CA LYS A 93 5.17 1.51 10.82
C LYS A 93 5.69 1.46 12.26
N ASP A 94 4.94 1.97 13.23
CA ASP A 94 5.33 1.95 14.63
C ASP A 94 5.46 0.51 15.17
N LEU A 95 4.46 -0.34 14.90
CA LEU A 95 4.51 -1.77 15.27
C LEU A 95 5.72 -2.48 14.64
N ASN A 96 6.05 -2.17 13.39
CA ASN A 96 7.22 -2.75 12.73
C ASN A 96 8.53 -2.28 13.39
N ALA A 97 8.62 -1.01 13.79
CA ALA A 97 9.77 -0.49 14.54
C ALA A 97 9.89 -1.17 15.91
N GLN A 98 8.78 -1.38 16.62
CA GLN A 98 8.76 -2.12 17.88
C GLN A 98 9.22 -3.57 17.70
N LEU A 99 8.79 -4.27 16.64
CA LEU A 99 9.23 -5.63 16.34
C LEU A 99 10.74 -5.73 16.14
N ILE A 100 11.34 -4.79 15.41
CA ILE A 100 12.79 -4.71 15.22
C ILE A 100 13.50 -4.52 16.57
N SER A 101 13.03 -3.57 17.39
CA SER A 101 13.60 -3.31 18.72
C SER A 101 13.53 -4.54 19.64
N ILE A 102 12.41 -5.28 19.61
CA ILE A 102 12.23 -6.51 20.40
C ILE A 102 13.20 -7.60 19.94
N ASP A 103 13.41 -7.79 18.62
CA ASP A 103 14.35 -8.79 18.13
C ASP A 103 15.80 -8.46 18.53
N GLU A 104 16.21 -7.20 18.41
CA GLU A 104 17.53 -6.73 18.87
C GLU A 104 17.72 -6.98 20.37
N HIS A 105 16.72 -6.65 21.18
CA HIS A 105 16.75 -6.89 22.62
C HIS A 105 16.86 -8.39 22.94
N LYS A 106 16.07 -9.24 22.27
CA LYS A 106 16.11 -10.70 22.41
C LYS A 106 17.49 -11.26 22.06
N GLN A 107 18.11 -10.79 20.99
CA GLN A 107 19.47 -11.20 20.61
C GLN A 107 20.51 -10.76 21.66
N SER A 108 20.40 -9.54 22.18
CA SER A 108 21.27 -9.00 23.22
C SER A 108 21.19 -9.82 24.51
N THR A 109 19.99 -10.16 24.96
CA THR A 109 19.76 -10.98 26.15
C THR A 109 20.34 -12.38 26.00
N LYS A 110 20.12 -13.05 24.86
CA LYS A 110 20.75 -14.37 24.57
C LYS A 110 22.28 -14.33 24.63
N ARG A 111 22.91 -13.25 24.15
CA ARG A 111 24.37 -13.09 24.24
C ARG A 111 24.82 -12.94 25.68
N LYS A 112 24.14 -12.10 26.46
CA LYS A 112 24.44 -11.90 27.90
C LYS A 112 24.28 -13.17 28.72
N GLU A 113 23.24 -13.96 28.48
CA GLU A 113 23.03 -15.26 29.13
C GLU A 113 24.18 -16.23 28.82
N ARG A 114 24.56 -16.35 27.55
CA ARG A 114 25.68 -17.21 27.13
C ARG A 114 27.00 -16.77 27.78
N ASP A 115 27.27 -15.48 27.79
CA ASP A 115 28.50 -14.93 28.35
C ASP A 115 28.52 -15.03 29.88
N GLY A 116 27.36 -14.87 30.53
CA GLY A 116 27.14 -15.15 31.95
C GLY A 116 27.42 -16.61 32.31
N LEU A 117 26.83 -17.57 31.57
CA LEU A 117 27.09 -19.00 31.77
C LEU A 117 28.58 -19.34 31.56
N ARG A 118 29.24 -18.68 30.62
CA ARG A 118 30.70 -18.84 30.41
C ARG A 118 31.48 -18.33 31.62
N ALA A 119 31.13 -17.16 32.15
CA ALA A 119 31.77 -16.59 33.33
C ALA A 119 31.54 -17.46 34.57
N GLU A 120 30.32 -17.94 34.78
CA GLU A 120 29.97 -18.85 35.88
C GLU A 120 30.77 -20.15 35.81
N LYS A 121 30.81 -20.81 34.64
CA LYS A 121 31.62 -22.02 34.45
C LYS A 121 33.10 -21.79 34.75
N LYS A 122 33.65 -20.65 34.32
CA LYS A 122 35.04 -20.26 34.60
C LYS A 122 35.29 -20.07 36.10
N LEU A 123 34.40 -19.37 36.79
CA LEU A 123 34.49 -19.15 38.23
C LEU A 123 34.32 -20.46 39.01
N SER A 124 33.37 -21.31 38.61
CA SER A 124 33.17 -22.64 39.19
C SER A 124 34.41 -23.52 39.04
N MET A 125 35.07 -23.48 37.87
CA MET A 125 36.33 -24.19 37.65
C MET A 125 37.41 -23.70 38.62
N TYR A 126 37.57 -22.37 38.78
CA TYR A 126 38.54 -21.82 39.74
C TYR A 126 38.21 -22.23 41.17
N ALA A 127 36.97 -22.08 41.61
CA ALA A 127 36.55 -22.46 42.96
C ALA A 127 36.76 -23.96 43.23
N SER A 128 36.64 -24.82 42.22
CA SER A 128 36.87 -26.27 42.36
C SER A 128 38.35 -26.61 42.59
N VAL A 129 39.26 -25.84 41.99
CA VAL A 129 40.71 -26.06 42.11
C VAL A 129 41.26 -25.38 43.36
N THR A 130 40.86 -24.14 43.62
CA THR A 130 41.45 -23.33 44.70
C THR A 130 40.73 -23.48 46.02
N LYS A 131 39.45 -23.89 46.02
CA LYS A 131 38.57 -23.86 47.18
C LYS A 131 38.45 -22.48 47.83
N VAL A 132 38.72 -21.41 47.06
CA VAL A 132 38.70 -20.02 47.53
C VAL A 132 37.39 -19.34 47.12
N ILE A 133 36.79 -18.61 48.06
CA ILE A 133 35.72 -17.63 47.83
C ILE A 133 36.33 -16.24 48.01
N PRO A 134 36.58 -15.48 46.93
CA PRO A 134 37.14 -14.14 47.03
C PRO A 134 36.10 -13.16 47.59
N ASP A 135 36.59 -12.21 48.37
CA ASP A 135 35.83 -11.04 48.81
C ASP A 135 35.91 -9.94 47.75
N ILE A 136 34.76 -9.34 47.41
CA ILE A 136 34.62 -8.39 46.29
C ILE A 136 34.44 -6.95 46.82
N ASP A 137 34.39 -6.76 48.14
CA ASP A 137 33.98 -5.50 48.78
C ASP A 137 35.02 -4.35 48.67
N GLY A 138 36.16 -4.53 47.97
CA GLY A 138 37.03 -3.40 47.62
C GLY A 138 38.31 -3.72 46.83
N PRO A 139 38.80 -2.80 45.97
CA PRO A 139 39.96 -3.03 45.10
C PRO A 139 41.33 -2.90 45.80
N SER A 140 41.36 -2.35 47.01
CA SER A 140 42.62 -2.03 47.73
C SER A 140 43.24 -3.23 48.44
N LYS A 141 42.55 -4.39 48.47
CA LYS A 141 42.96 -5.57 49.23
C LYS A 141 42.57 -6.82 48.47
N ILE A 142 43.38 -7.87 48.62
CA ILE A 142 43.07 -9.20 48.14
C ILE A 142 42.68 -10.01 49.37
N SER A 143 41.39 -10.19 49.60
CA SER A 143 40.83 -10.97 50.70
C SER A 143 39.88 -12.04 50.21
N GLY A 144 39.58 -12.98 51.09
CA GLY A 144 38.63 -14.03 50.80
C GLY A 144 38.66 -15.11 51.87
N TYR A 145 37.98 -16.20 51.57
CA TYR A 145 37.80 -17.34 52.45
C TYR A 145 38.27 -18.61 51.74
N MET A 146 39.01 -19.46 52.44
CA MET A 146 39.31 -20.82 52.00
C MET A 146 38.30 -21.78 52.61
N VAL A 147 37.70 -22.64 51.77
CA VAL A 147 36.62 -23.53 52.17
C VAL A 147 37.09 -24.98 52.13
N ASP A 148 37.23 -25.59 53.31
CA ASP A 148 37.41 -27.04 53.42
C ASP A 148 36.05 -27.70 53.66
N ARG A 149 35.52 -28.37 52.62
CA ARG A 149 34.21 -29.04 52.69
C ARG A 149 34.21 -30.26 53.61
N GLU A 150 35.34 -30.94 53.75
CA GLU A 150 35.44 -32.16 54.57
C GLU A 150 35.52 -31.80 56.04
N LYS A 151 36.35 -30.80 56.36
CA LYS A 151 36.53 -30.33 57.74
C LYS A 151 35.46 -29.34 58.18
N ARG A 152 34.62 -28.84 57.24
CA ARG A 152 33.65 -27.75 57.44
C ARG A 152 34.31 -26.49 58.03
N VAL A 153 35.54 -26.19 57.59
CA VAL A 153 36.30 -25.03 58.06
C VAL A 153 36.32 -23.96 56.97
N ILE A 154 36.16 -22.71 57.40
CA ILE A 154 36.28 -21.52 56.54
C ILE A 154 37.36 -20.62 57.14
N GLU A 155 38.53 -20.54 56.49
CA GLU A 155 39.66 -19.72 56.94
C GLU A 155 39.73 -18.42 56.14
N LYS A 156 39.81 -17.27 56.82
CA LYS A 156 39.91 -15.97 56.15
C LYS A 156 41.37 -15.63 55.84
N PHE A 157 41.65 -15.14 54.64
CA PHE A 157 42.94 -14.54 54.28
C PHE A 157 42.76 -13.09 53.83
N GLN A 158 43.83 -12.30 53.96
CA GLN A 158 43.86 -10.91 53.53
C GLN A 158 45.29 -10.47 53.24
N PHE A 159 45.48 -9.82 52.08
CA PHE A 159 46.73 -9.22 51.64
C PHE A 159 46.46 -7.78 51.20
N GLU A 160 47.33 -6.85 51.60
CA GLU A 160 47.26 -5.45 51.16
C GLU A 160 48.00 -5.30 49.82
N THR A 161 47.38 -4.72 48.81
CA THR A 161 47.97 -4.63 47.44
C THR A 161 49.19 -3.72 47.34
N ASN A 162 49.45 -2.89 48.35
CA ASN A 162 50.62 -2.02 48.43
C ASN A 162 51.84 -2.66 49.12
N LYS A 163 51.69 -3.84 49.76
CA LYS A 163 52.76 -4.48 50.55
C LYS A 163 53.47 -5.61 49.82
N MET A 164 52.84 -6.22 48.83
CA MET A 164 53.37 -7.37 48.11
C MET A 164 53.12 -7.20 46.62
N THR A 165 54.07 -7.69 45.82
CA THR A 165 53.87 -7.80 44.38
C THR A 165 52.78 -8.84 44.07
N ALA A 166 52.23 -8.80 42.84
CA ALA A 166 51.28 -9.80 42.37
C ALA A 166 51.85 -11.22 42.44
N TYR A 167 53.14 -11.39 42.14
CA TYR A 167 53.85 -12.67 42.19
C TYR A 167 53.95 -13.22 43.62
N GLU A 168 54.40 -12.41 44.57
CA GLU A 168 54.52 -12.80 45.98
C GLU A 168 53.16 -13.16 46.59
N THR A 169 52.13 -12.39 46.24
CA THR A 169 50.74 -12.65 46.68
C THR A 169 50.23 -13.98 46.12
N CYS A 170 50.44 -14.24 44.82
CA CYS A 170 50.03 -15.50 44.19
C CYS A 170 50.74 -16.71 44.81
N ASN A 171 52.05 -16.63 45.04
CA ASN A 171 52.81 -17.70 45.69
C ASN A 171 52.35 -17.94 47.13
N SER A 172 52.04 -16.87 47.87
CA SER A 172 51.50 -16.96 49.22
C SER A 172 50.16 -17.69 49.23
N ILE A 173 49.24 -17.35 48.32
CA ILE A 173 47.93 -18.01 48.19
C ILE A 173 48.12 -19.49 47.82
N TRP A 174 48.95 -19.81 46.82
CA TRP A 174 49.22 -21.20 46.43
C TRP A 174 49.87 -22.02 47.54
N SER A 175 50.73 -21.41 48.36
CA SER A 175 51.32 -22.08 49.53
C SER A 175 50.26 -22.48 50.55
N ILE A 176 49.19 -21.69 50.71
CA ILE A 176 48.08 -22.04 51.60
C ILE A 176 47.22 -23.14 50.97
N ILE A 177 46.88 -23.03 49.68
CA ILE A 177 46.09 -24.05 48.95
C ILE A 177 46.75 -25.43 49.02
N ASN A 178 48.07 -25.51 48.80
CA ASN A 178 48.82 -26.78 48.79
C ASN A 178 49.02 -27.39 50.19
N LYS A 179 48.66 -26.70 51.26
CA LYS A 179 48.72 -27.21 52.64
C LYS A 179 47.44 -27.93 53.07
N GLN A 180 46.35 -27.79 52.31
CA GLN A 180 45.04 -28.40 52.60
C GLN A 180 44.94 -29.82 52.07
#